data_AF-A0A2X2VJP2-F1
#
_entry.id   AF-A0A2X2VJP2-F1
#
_cell.length_a   1.000
_cell.length_b   1.000
_cell.length_c   1.000
_cell.angle_alpha   90.00
_cell.angle_beta   90.00
_cell.angle_gamma   90.00
#
_symmetry.space_group_name_H-M   'P 1'
#
loop_
_entity.id
_entity.type
_entity.pdbx_description
1 polymer ?
#
loop_
_entity_poly.entity_id
_entity_poly.type
_entity_poly.pdbx_seq_one_letter_code
_entity_poly.pdbx_strand_id
1 'polypeptide(L)' 'MPLDGLNLKSKGRLEPGLDADLTLFTLRRQPTVLVDAENDSLQAEKLLVPLAAIRAGKGYVTEQGSAERDFDL' A
#
# COMPACT_ATOMS: atom_id res chain seq x y z
N MET A 1 -7.18 15.97 3.80
CA MET A 1 -6.48 14.72 3.41
C MET A 1 -5.99 14.87 1.97
N PRO A 2 -4.92 14.18 1.52
CA PRO A 2 -4.30 14.37 0.20
C PRO A 2 -5.26 14.35 -1.00
N LEU A 3 -6.38 13.63 -0.87
CA LEU A 3 -7.34 13.39 -1.94
C LEU A 3 -8.39 14.50 -2.12
N ASP A 4 -8.60 15.33 -1.08
CA ASP A 4 -9.54 16.44 -1.15
C ASP A 4 -9.04 17.50 -2.16
N GLY A 5 -7.71 17.65 -2.30
CA GLY A 5 -7.08 18.55 -3.27
C GLY A 5 -7.16 18.07 -4.73
N LEU A 6 -7.51 16.81 -4.95
CA LEU A 6 -7.70 16.22 -6.29
C LEU A 6 -9.17 16.01 -6.65
N ASN A 7 -10.10 16.41 -5.77
CA ASN A 7 -11.55 16.25 -5.94
C ASN A 7 -11.97 14.79 -6.25
N LEU A 8 -11.26 13.81 -5.71
CA LEU A 8 -11.55 12.39 -5.89
C LEU A 8 -12.63 11.94 -4.91
N LYS A 9 -13.89 12.31 -5.20
CA LYS A 9 -15.04 12.17 -4.30
C LYS A 9 -15.34 10.74 -3.84
N SER A 10 -14.97 9.74 -4.64
CA SER A 10 -15.28 8.33 -4.39
C SER A 10 -14.10 7.51 -3.85
N LYS A 11 -12.94 8.13 -3.54
CA LYS A 11 -11.69 7.39 -3.25
C LYS A 11 -11.02 7.76 -1.93
N GLY A 12 -10.25 6.80 -1.43
CA GLY A 12 -9.37 6.88 -0.25
C GLY A 12 -10.04 7.14 1.09
N ARG A 13 -11.28 6.67 1.20
CA ARG A 13 -11.91 6.34 2.48
C ARG A 13 -12.48 4.93 2.36
N LEU A 14 -12.54 4.21 3.48
CA LEU A 14 -13.18 2.90 3.56
C LEU A 14 -14.60 3.08 4.10
N GLU A 15 -15.51 3.49 3.23
CA GLU A 15 -16.91 3.78 3.57
C GLU A 15 -17.85 3.15 2.53
N PRO A 16 -19.04 2.65 2.93
CA PRO A 16 -20.02 2.14 1.98
C PRO A 16 -20.42 3.19 0.93
N GLY A 17 -20.57 2.76 -0.32
CA GLY A 17 -20.94 3.63 -1.44
C GLY A 17 -19.76 4.31 -2.16
N LEU A 18 -18.52 4.11 -1.67
CA LEU A 18 -17.29 4.53 -2.35
C LEU A 18 -16.73 3.42 -3.25
N ASP A 19 -15.76 3.76 -4.09
CA ASP A 19 -15.10 2.77 -4.95
C ASP A 19 -14.36 1.75 -4.07
N ALA A 20 -14.47 0.47 -4.43
CA ALA A 20 -13.75 -0.61 -3.79
C ALA A 20 -12.26 -0.62 -4.22
N ASP A 21 -11.55 0.44 -3.87
CA ASP A 21 -10.12 0.62 -4.07
C ASP A 21 -9.39 0.46 -2.73
N LEU A 22 -8.61 -0.61 -2.59
CA LEU A 22 -7.87 -0.94 -1.37
C LEU A 22 -6.44 -1.36 -1.69
N THR A 23 -5.52 -1.13 -0.76
CA THR A 23 -4.17 -1.70 -0.81
C THR A 23 -3.95 -2.53 0.44
N LEU A 24 -3.65 -3.81 0.27
CA LEU A 24 -3.24 -4.71 1.35
C LEU A 24 -1.72 -4.69 1.45
N PHE A 25 -1.21 -4.54 2.65
CA PHE A 25 0.22 -4.55 2.95
C PHE A 25 0.47 -5.20 4.30
N THR A 26 1.69 -5.69 4.50
CA THR A 26 2.19 -6.07 5.83
C THR A 26 3.22 -5.05 6.33
N LEU A 27 3.34 -4.95 7.64
CA LEU A 27 4.39 -4.18 8.29
C LEU A 27 5.53 -5.13 8.66
N ARG A 28 6.60 -5.14 7.87
CA ARG A 28 7.74 -6.02 8.08
C ARG A 28 8.77 -5.33 8.98
N ARG A 29 9.26 -6.02 10.01
CA ARG A 29 10.43 -5.58 10.77
C ARG A 29 11.69 -6.01 10.03
N GLN A 30 12.38 -5.06 9.44
CA GLN A 30 13.58 -5.27 8.63
C GLN A 30 14.41 -3.98 8.67
N PRO A 31 15.57 -3.97 9.34
CA PRO A 31 16.48 -2.83 9.31
C PRO A 31 16.86 -2.48 7.87
N THR A 32 16.70 -1.21 7.49
CA THR A 32 16.95 -0.73 6.13
C THR A 32 17.37 0.73 6.16
N VAL A 33 18.34 1.09 5.31
CA VAL A 33 18.71 2.50 5.09
C VAL A 33 17.86 3.05 3.97
N LEU A 34 17.16 4.14 4.24
CA LEU A 34 16.46 4.94 3.24
C LEU A 34 17.32 6.17 2.94
N VAL A 35 17.47 6.50 1.66
CA VAL A 35 18.23 7.67 1.20
C VAL A 35 17.27 8.58 0.44
N ASP A 36 17.24 9.86 0.78
CA ASP A 36 16.41 10.86 0.11
C ASP A 36 17.10 11.50 -1.11
N ALA A 37 16.48 12.53 -1.71
CA ALA A 37 16.98 13.17 -2.91
C ALA A 37 18.22 14.05 -2.65
N GLU A 38 18.40 14.49 -1.41
CA GLU A 38 19.52 15.27 -0.91
C GLU A 38 20.69 14.39 -0.44
N ASN A 39 20.54 13.06 -0.57
CA ASN A 39 21.49 12.03 -0.18
C ASN A 39 21.67 11.91 1.35
N ASP A 40 20.69 12.38 2.12
CA ASP A 40 20.61 12.16 3.56
C ASP A 40 20.08 10.75 3.84
N SER A 41 20.60 10.12 4.90
CA SER A 41 20.31 8.73 5.24
C SER A 41 19.48 8.61 6.51
N LEU A 42 18.44 7.77 6.47
CA LEU A 42 17.61 7.40 7.62
C LEU A 42 17.66 5.89 7.86
N GLN A 43 17.94 5.49 9.11
CA GLN A 43 17.80 4.10 9.55
C GLN A 43 16.32 3.83 9.89
N ALA A 44 15.70 2.90 9.15
CA ALA A 44 14.35 2.44 9.38
C ALA A 44 14.34 1.01 9.92
N GLU A 45 13.47 0.74 10.89
CA GLU A 45 13.30 -0.59 11.49
C GLU A 45 12.15 -1.39 10.86
N LYS A 46 11.26 -0.70 10.14
CA LYS A 46 10.05 -1.27 9.57
C LYS A 46 9.79 -0.78 8.17
N LEU A 47 9.26 -1.66 7.34
CA LEU A 47 8.84 -1.38 5.97
C LEU A 47 7.38 -1.76 5.76
N LEU A 48 6.65 -0.92 5.03
CA LEU A 48 5.37 -1.30 4.45
C LEU A 48 5.63 -2.11 3.18
N VAL A 49 5.14 -3.34 3.15
CA VAL A 49 5.35 -4.25 2.02
C VAL A 49 4.00 -4.52 1.36
N PRO A 50 3.74 -4.04 0.13
CA PRO A 50 2.48 -4.24 -0.54
C PRO A 50 2.31 -5.69 -0.98
N LEU A 51 1.14 -6.26 -0.68
CA LEU A 51 0.80 -7.66 -0.93
C LEU A 51 -0.22 -7.80 -2.05
N ALA A 52 -1.21 -6.90 -2.08
CA ALA A 52 -2.19 -6.82 -3.14
C ALA A 52 -2.80 -5.42 -3.25
N ALA A 53 -3.33 -5.11 -4.42
CA ALA A 53 -4.22 -3.98 -4.64
C ALA A 53 -5.58 -4.49 -5.11
N ILE A 54 -6.65 -3.91 -4.61
CA ILE A 54 -8.01 -4.09 -5.11
C ILE A 54 -8.37 -2.79 -5.81
N ARG A 55 -8.80 -2.87 -7.07
CA ARG A 55 -9.26 -1.71 -7.85
C ARG A 55 -10.64 -1.99 -8.41
N ALA A 56 -11.61 -1.17 -8.02
CA ALA A 56 -13.02 -1.37 -8.33
C ALA A 56 -13.48 -2.81 -8.06
N GLY A 57 -13.05 -3.38 -6.93
CA GLY A 57 -13.39 -4.75 -6.53
C GLY A 57 -12.57 -5.87 -7.20
N LYS A 58 -11.71 -5.55 -8.19
CA LYS A 58 -10.82 -6.53 -8.81
C LYS A 58 -9.47 -6.59 -8.09
N GLY A 59 -9.06 -7.78 -7.65
CA GLY A 59 -7.77 -8.02 -6.99
C GLY A 59 -6.59 -8.13 -7.97
N TYR A 60 -5.42 -7.65 -7.51
CA TYR A 60 -4.13 -7.72 -8.18
C TYR A 60 -3.08 -8.03 -7.11
N VAL A 61 -2.53 -9.25 -7.12
CA VAL A 61 -1.53 -9.70 -6.13
C VAL A 61 -0.13 -9.30 -6.61
N THR A 62 0.74 -8.84 -5.70
CA THR A 62 2.15 -8.56 -6.01
C THR A 62 2.95 -9.87 -6.02
N GLU A 63 4.16 -9.88 -6.60
CA GLU A 63 5.06 -11.04 -6.51
C GLU A 63 5.31 -11.44 -5.05
N GLN A 64 5.46 -10.44 -4.17
CA GLN A 64 5.64 -10.67 -2.74
C GLN A 64 4.40 -11.30 -2.09
N GLY A 65 3.19 -10.82 -2.43
CA GLY A 65 1.94 -11.40 -1.94
C GLY A 65 1.78 -12.87 -2.35
N SER A 66 2.11 -13.20 -3.60
CA SER A 66 2.09 -14.58 -4.09
C SER A 66 3.12 -15.46 -3.39
N ALA A 67 4.31 -14.92 -3.10
CA ALA A 67 5.39 -15.65 -2.43
C ALA A 67 5.09 -15.94 -0.95
N GLU A 68 4.34 -15.07 -0.27
CA GLU A 68 3.97 -15.24 1.14
C GLU A 68 2.87 -16.31 1.36
N ARG A 69 2.30 -16.90 0.30
CA ARG A 69 1.27 -17.97 0.31
C ARG A 69 -0.03 -17.63 1.08
N ASP A 70 -0.25 -16.35 1.39
CA ASP A 70 -1.41 -15.86 2.16
C ASP A 70 -2.54 -15.30 1.28
N PHE A 71 -2.41 -15.34 -0.06
CA PHE A 71 -3.36 -14.71 -0.98
C PHE A 71 -3.75 -15.65 -2.14
N ASP A 72 -4.83 -16.41 -1.95
CA ASP A 72 -5.70 -16.87 -3.05
C ASP A 72 -6.89 -15.89 -3.09
N LEU A 73 -6.87 -14.93 -4.03
CA LEU A 73 -7.94 -13.95 -4.25
C LEU A 73 -8.94 -14.40 -5.32
#